data_AF-A0A9X3MGI7-F1
#
_entry.id   AF-A0A9X3MGI7-F1
#
_cell.length_a   1.000
_cell.length_b   1.000
_cell.length_c   1.000
_cell.angle_alpha   90.00
_cell.angle_beta   90.00
_cell.angle_gamma   90.00
#
_symmetry.space_group_name_H-M   'P 1'
#
loop_
_entity.id
_entity.type
_entity.pdbx_description
1 polymer ?
#
loop_
_entity_poly.entity_id
_entity_poly.type
_entity_poly.pdbx_seq_one_letter_code
_entity_poly.pdbx_strand_id
1 'polypeptide(L)'
;MFKKTVMASLFATALAGCSSMPGMESATVDRNEMSAALVKSCTELGSEYTPVSYAVDKVSKVMVSIQERQCAVFQDYRTLADKHADVAGFLKINADKSDEELLVAMNEFDEGKAENKKIRPQVEAYKAASDSIFDKNVELAKDIALEAAEIAIIASDNAAVIAQDSAMAGLGNALSFLSNESEEEGEADAEAKEEVPVVEAYNEMKARSLLVYDANDMISLDQNTIEQLENLDKVLAEKVKS
;
A
#
# COMPACT_ATOMS: atom_id res chain seq x y z
N MET A 1 -6.90 5.81 31.75
CA MET A 1 -8.03 5.26 30.95
C MET A 1 -7.69 5.47 29.48
N PHE A 2 -6.86 4.60 28.91
CA PHE A 2 -6.64 4.55 27.47
C PHE A 2 -7.66 3.58 26.87
N LYS A 3 -8.24 4.00 25.75
CA LYS A 3 -9.45 3.43 25.17
C LYS A 3 -9.22 1.95 24.82
N LYS A 4 -10.15 1.10 25.25
CA LYS A 4 -10.28 -0.31 24.85
C LYS A 4 -10.57 -0.38 23.34
N THR A 5 -9.55 -0.29 22.52
CA THR A 5 -9.56 -0.40 21.04
C THR A 5 -8.08 -0.21 20.68
N VAL A 6 -7.30 -1.15 20.13
CA VAL A 6 -7.51 -2.06 19.01
C VAL A 6 -6.39 -3.11 19.11
N MET A 7 -6.67 -4.28 19.67
CA MET A 7 -6.14 -5.54 19.11
C MET A 7 -7.20 -6.12 18.17
N ALA A 8 -7.93 -5.22 17.49
CA ALA A 8 -8.92 -5.60 16.52
C ALA A 8 -8.17 -5.69 15.19
N SER A 9 -8.10 -6.91 14.65
CA SER A 9 -8.17 -7.20 13.22
C SER A 9 -7.52 -6.10 12.36
N LEU A 10 -6.29 -6.33 11.93
CA LEU A 10 -5.68 -5.60 10.82
C LEU A 10 -6.68 -5.61 9.65
N PHE A 11 -7.55 -4.61 9.60
CA PHE A 11 -8.43 -4.30 8.49
C PHE A 11 -7.53 -3.68 7.43
N ALA A 12 -6.72 -4.54 6.80
CA ALA A 12 -5.88 -4.20 5.67
C ALA A 12 -6.66 -4.42 4.35
N THR A 13 -7.96 -4.13 4.33
CA THR A 13 -8.85 -4.42 3.20
C THR A 13 -9.38 -3.18 2.47
N ALA A 14 -8.88 -1.98 2.76
CA ALA A 14 -9.39 -0.78 2.08
C ALA A 14 -8.70 -0.46 0.74
N LEU A 15 -7.49 -0.99 0.48
CA LEU A 15 -6.76 -0.73 -0.78
C LEU A 15 -6.14 -1.98 -1.42
N ALA A 16 -6.19 -3.14 -0.76
CA ALA A 16 -5.97 -4.41 -1.43
C ALA A 16 -7.20 -4.66 -2.31
N GLY A 17 -7.15 -4.16 -3.54
CA GLY A 17 -8.09 -4.57 -4.58
C GLY A 17 -8.17 -6.10 -4.55
N CYS A 18 -9.38 -6.63 -4.46
CA CYS A 18 -9.64 -8.06 -4.42
C CYS A 18 -9.20 -8.73 -5.73
N SER A 19 -7.89 -8.91 -5.97
CA SER A 19 -7.38 -9.75 -7.04
C SER A 19 -7.29 -11.17 -6.51
N SER A 20 -8.38 -11.91 -6.68
CA SER A 20 -8.30 -13.36 -6.71
C SER A 20 -7.43 -13.76 -7.90
N MET A 21 -6.13 -14.01 -7.70
CA MET A 21 -5.28 -14.58 -8.74
C MET A 21 -5.32 -16.11 -8.68
N PRO A 22 -5.83 -16.79 -9.72
CA PRO A 22 -5.67 -18.22 -9.86
C PRO A 22 -4.27 -18.52 -10.43
N GLY A 23 -3.48 -19.30 -9.69
CA GLY A 23 -2.47 -20.18 -10.30
C GLY A 23 -1.13 -19.58 -10.72
N MET A 24 -0.66 -18.47 -10.13
CA MET A 24 0.75 -18.11 -10.27
C MET A 24 1.58 -19.00 -9.35
N GLU A 25 2.50 -19.78 -9.90
CA GLU A 25 3.44 -20.61 -9.15
C GLU A 25 4.33 -19.71 -8.27
N SER A 26 3.91 -19.48 -7.02
CA SER A 26 4.65 -18.77 -5.97
C SER A 26 6.07 -19.30 -5.71
N ALA A 27 6.47 -20.41 -6.34
CA ALA A 27 7.71 -21.11 -6.09
C ALA A 27 8.91 -20.62 -6.95
N THR A 28 8.67 -19.87 -8.03
CA THR A 28 9.73 -19.46 -8.99
C THR A 28 10.05 -17.96 -8.95
N VAL A 29 9.32 -17.20 -8.15
CA VAL A 29 9.45 -15.76 -8.04
C VAL A 29 10.58 -15.39 -7.06
N ASP A 30 11.64 -14.73 -7.56
CA ASP A 30 12.61 -14.08 -6.69
C ASP A 30 12.02 -12.78 -6.12
N ARG A 31 11.38 -12.92 -4.97
CA ARG A 31 10.76 -11.83 -4.20
C ARG A 31 11.76 -10.73 -3.83
N ASN A 32 13.05 -11.03 -3.71
CA ASN A 32 14.08 -10.04 -3.39
C ASN A 32 14.45 -9.23 -4.63
N GLU A 33 14.54 -9.89 -5.79
CA GLU A 33 14.76 -9.20 -7.07
C GLU A 33 13.61 -8.24 -7.39
N MET A 34 12.36 -8.69 -7.24
CA MET A 34 11.19 -7.82 -7.43
C MET A 34 11.14 -6.68 -6.41
N SER A 35 11.44 -6.94 -5.15
CA SER A 35 11.54 -5.88 -4.13
C SER A 35 12.60 -4.83 -4.51
N ALA A 36 13.78 -5.25 -4.95
CA ALA A 36 14.86 -4.35 -5.36
C ALA A 36 14.49 -3.53 -6.60
N ALA A 37 13.87 -4.16 -7.59
CA ALA A 37 13.36 -3.48 -8.78
C ALA A 37 12.30 -2.44 -8.41
N LEU A 38 11.37 -2.79 -7.52
CA LEU A 38 10.30 -1.90 -7.06
C LEU A 38 10.86 -0.70 -6.30
N VAL A 39 11.81 -0.89 -5.37
CA VAL A 39 12.51 0.23 -4.68
C VAL A 39 13.13 1.19 -5.69
N LYS A 40 13.80 0.65 -6.71
CA LYS A 40 14.44 1.45 -7.74
C LYS A 40 13.42 2.26 -8.52
N SER A 41 12.35 1.64 -9.02
CA SER A 41 11.29 2.33 -9.76
C SER A 41 10.58 3.39 -8.91
N CYS A 42 10.34 3.11 -7.62
CA CYS A 42 9.83 4.09 -6.66
C CYS A 42 10.73 5.32 -6.51
N THR A 43 12.05 5.11 -6.51
CA THR A 43 13.02 6.20 -6.40
C THR A 43 13.12 7.01 -7.69
N GLU A 44 13.10 6.34 -8.84
CA GLU A 44 13.26 6.98 -10.16
C GLU A 44 12.04 7.83 -10.55
N LEU A 45 10.83 7.38 -10.21
CA LEU A 45 9.59 8.08 -10.58
C LEU A 45 9.31 9.32 -9.72
N GLY A 46 9.81 9.34 -8.48
CA GLY A 46 9.74 10.51 -7.58
C GLY A 46 8.32 10.99 -7.25
N SER A 47 8.23 12.23 -6.76
CA SER A 47 7.00 12.88 -6.28
C SER A 47 6.51 14.02 -7.18
N GLU A 48 7.30 14.39 -8.20
CA GLU A 48 6.98 15.47 -9.13
C GLU A 48 5.92 15.02 -10.15
N TYR A 49 5.11 15.95 -10.63
CA TYR A 49 4.17 15.68 -11.72
C TYR A 49 4.14 16.86 -12.69
N THR A 50 3.86 16.57 -13.96
CA THR A 50 3.73 17.59 -15.00
C THR A 50 2.41 18.36 -14.85
N PRO A 51 2.45 19.69 -14.62
CA PRO A 51 1.24 20.50 -14.51
C PRO A 51 0.57 20.69 -15.87
N VAL A 52 -0.75 20.50 -15.91
CA VAL A 52 -1.56 20.58 -17.15
C VAL A 52 -2.74 21.51 -16.97
N SER A 53 -3.60 21.18 -16.02
CA SER A 53 -4.81 21.93 -15.72
C SER A 53 -5.21 21.65 -14.29
N TYR A 54 -6.03 22.52 -13.72
CA TYR A 54 -6.42 22.40 -12.32
C TYR A 54 -6.98 21.01 -11.99
N ALA A 55 -7.88 20.48 -12.83
CA ALA A 55 -8.48 19.17 -12.60
C ALA A 55 -7.48 18.01 -12.76
N VAL A 56 -6.62 18.07 -13.79
CA VAL A 56 -5.61 17.02 -14.04
C VAL A 56 -4.57 17.01 -12.92
N ASP A 57 -4.09 18.18 -12.51
CA ASP A 57 -3.10 18.34 -11.45
C ASP A 57 -3.59 17.74 -10.12
N LYS A 58 -4.89 17.86 -9.83
CA LYS A 58 -5.50 17.29 -8.63
C LYS A 58 -5.52 15.77 -8.66
N VAL A 59 -5.86 15.17 -9.79
CA VAL A 59 -5.80 13.72 -9.98
C VAL A 59 -4.34 13.24 -9.91
N SER A 60 -3.41 13.95 -10.53
CA SER A 60 -1.98 13.64 -10.48
C SER A 60 -1.45 13.63 -9.05
N LYS A 61 -1.81 14.61 -8.22
CA LYS A 61 -1.45 14.65 -6.79
C LYS A 61 -1.98 13.46 -6.01
N VAL A 62 -3.24 13.08 -6.22
CA VAL A 62 -3.81 11.87 -5.59
C VAL A 62 -3.02 10.62 -6.01
N MET A 63 -2.68 10.50 -7.30
CA MET A 63 -1.87 9.37 -7.79
C MET A 63 -0.46 9.36 -7.19
N VAL A 64 0.18 10.51 -7.02
CA VAL A 64 1.46 10.63 -6.30
C VAL A 64 1.29 10.15 -4.86
N SER A 65 0.30 10.64 -4.10
CA SER A 65 0.09 10.21 -2.71
C SER A 65 -0.14 8.71 -2.59
N ILE A 66 -0.93 8.11 -3.50
CA ILE A 66 -1.15 6.65 -3.52
C ILE A 66 0.17 5.93 -3.77
N GLN A 67 0.90 6.31 -4.82
CA GLN A 67 2.18 5.69 -5.19
C GLN A 67 3.23 5.83 -4.08
N GLU A 68 3.39 7.00 -3.47
CA GLU A 68 4.29 7.21 -2.34
C GLU A 68 3.94 6.30 -1.16
N ARG A 69 2.65 6.17 -0.83
CA ARG A 69 2.21 5.22 0.20
C ARG A 69 2.60 3.79 -0.16
N GLN A 70 2.30 3.35 -1.37
CA GLN A 70 2.60 1.99 -1.80
C GLN A 70 4.10 1.69 -1.75
N CYS A 71 4.92 2.63 -2.23
CA CYS A 71 6.38 2.56 -2.19
C CYS A 71 6.94 2.57 -0.76
N ALA A 72 6.28 3.24 0.18
CA ALA A 72 6.72 3.29 1.57
C ALA A 72 6.40 2.00 2.34
N VAL A 73 5.27 1.35 2.07
CA VAL A 73 4.72 0.32 2.96
C VAL A 73 4.94 -1.12 2.51
N PHE A 74 5.29 -1.39 1.24
CA PHE A 74 5.39 -2.78 0.78
C PHE A 74 6.47 -3.57 1.54
N GLN A 75 7.57 -2.92 1.94
CA GLN A 75 8.62 -3.54 2.77
C GLN A 75 8.17 -3.74 4.23
N ASP A 76 7.26 -2.91 4.72
CA ASP A 76 6.66 -3.11 6.04
C ASP A 76 5.76 -4.35 6.03
N TYR A 77 4.96 -4.57 4.98
CA TYR A 77 4.18 -5.80 4.82
C TYR A 77 5.07 -7.04 4.73
N ARG A 78 6.20 -6.94 4.03
CA ARG A 78 7.22 -8.00 4.04
C ARG A 78 7.73 -8.27 5.44
N THR A 79 8.08 -7.23 6.19
CA THR A 79 8.53 -7.37 7.58
C THR A 79 7.45 -8.02 8.44
N LEU A 80 6.18 -7.66 8.28
CA LEU A 80 5.08 -8.32 8.98
C LEU A 80 5.06 -9.81 8.64
N ALA A 81 5.09 -10.19 7.35
CA ALA A 81 5.05 -11.60 6.93
C ALA A 81 6.25 -12.41 7.46
N ASP A 82 7.46 -11.86 7.34
CA ASP A 82 8.70 -12.53 7.77
C ASP A 82 8.75 -12.76 9.28
N LYS A 83 8.15 -11.85 10.08
CA LYS A 83 8.18 -11.93 11.54
C LYS A 83 6.95 -12.60 12.15
N HIS A 84 5.86 -12.72 11.39
CA HIS A 84 4.57 -13.16 11.93
C HIS A 84 4.66 -14.50 12.68
N ALA A 85 5.26 -15.52 12.07
CA ALA A 85 5.38 -16.86 12.67
C ALA A 85 6.16 -16.85 14.00
N ASP A 86 7.14 -15.95 14.15
CA ASP A 86 7.96 -15.86 15.35
C ASP A 86 7.23 -15.14 16.50
N VAL A 87 6.37 -14.16 16.18
CA VAL A 87 5.78 -13.26 17.19
C VAL A 87 4.32 -13.51 17.50
N ALA A 88 3.54 -14.08 16.57
CA ALA A 88 2.08 -14.16 16.68
C ALA A 88 1.62 -14.89 17.95
N GLY A 89 2.24 -16.03 18.27
CA GLY A 89 1.94 -16.78 19.49
C GLY A 89 2.25 -15.99 20.76
N PHE A 90 3.41 -15.31 20.80
CA PHE A 90 3.81 -14.50 21.94
C PHE A 90 2.86 -13.30 22.14
N LEU A 91 2.56 -12.57 21.08
CA LEU A 91 1.65 -11.42 21.13
C LEU A 91 0.24 -11.84 21.52
N LYS A 92 -0.26 -12.97 21.01
CA LYS A 92 -1.58 -13.49 21.35
C LYS A 92 -1.73 -13.84 22.83
N ILE A 93 -0.69 -14.42 23.45
CA ILE A 93 -0.69 -14.76 24.89
C ILE A 93 -0.64 -13.50 25.76
N ASN A 94 -0.05 -12.41 25.26
CA ASN A 94 0.14 -11.16 25.98
C ASN A 94 -0.79 -10.05 25.47
N ALA A 95 -1.89 -10.40 24.80
CA ALA A 95 -2.80 -9.48 24.12
C ALA A 95 -3.49 -8.46 25.05
N ASP A 96 -3.62 -8.81 26.32
CA ASP A 96 -4.25 -8.01 27.37
C ASP A 96 -3.28 -7.12 28.14
N LYS A 97 -1.97 -7.24 27.90
CA LYS A 97 -0.93 -6.46 28.57
C LYS A 97 -0.81 -5.05 28.00
N SER A 98 -0.51 -4.09 28.88
CA SER A 98 -0.01 -2.76 28.49
C SER A 98 1.36 -2.85 27.80
N ASP A 99 1.82 -1.77 27.18
CA ASP A 99 3.14 -1.75 26.53
C ASP A 99 4.28 -1.96 27.53
N GLU A 100 4.17 -1.41 28.74
CA GLU A 100 5.13 -1.64 29.82
C GLU A 100 5.14 -3.11 30.28
N GLU A 101 3.96 -3.71 30.44
CA GLU A 101 3.84 -5.13 30.82
C GLU A 101 4.29 -6.08 29.70
N LEU A 102 4.06 -5.72 28.43
CA LEU A 102 4.56 -6.44 27.28
C LEU A 102 6.08 -6.37 27.21
N LEU A 103 6.68 -5.20 27.49
CA LEU A 103 8.13 -5.05 27.57
C LEU A 103 8.73 -5.92 28.68
N VAL A 104 8.10 -5.97 29.85
CA VAL A 104 8.52 -6.89 30.92
C VAL A 104 8.44 -8.34 30.43
N ALA A 105 7.33 -8.74 29.82
CA ALA A 105 7.15 -10.10 29.30
C ALA A 105 8.19 -10.48 28.23
N MET A 106 8.58 -9.53 27.37
CA MET A 106 9.62 -9.74 26.36
C MET A 106 10.99 -9.93 27.01
N ASN A 107 11.34 -9.10 28.00
CA ASN A 107 12.60 -9.22 28.72
C ASN A 107 12.68 -10.54 29.51
N GLU A 108 11.59 -10.97 30.14
CA GLU A 108 11.47 -12.28 30.80
C GLU A 108 11.61 -13.43 29.81
N PHE A 109 10.98 -13.33 28.63
CA PHE A 109 11.14 -14.34 27.58
C PHE A 109 12.58 -14.42 27.09
N ASP A 110 13.28 -13.30 26.98
CA ASP A 110 14.64 -13.24 26.41
C ASP A 110 15.76 -13.63 27.39
N GLU A 111 15.44 -13.79 28.67
CA GLU A 111 16.43 -14.09 29.70
C GLU A 111 17.18 -15.40 29.40
N GLY A 112 18.52 -15.33 29.40
CA GLY A 112 19.40 -16.47 29.14
C GLY A 112 19.39 -17.02 27.71
N LYS A 113 18.66 -16.39 26.77
CA LYS A 113 18.60 -16.82 25.36
C LYS A 113 19.70 -16.17 24.52
N ALA A 114 20.16 -16.92 23.52
CA ALA A 114 21.03 -16.38 22.47
C ALA A 114 20.28 -15.32 21.63
N GLU A 115 21.02 -14.38 21.03
CA GLU A 115 20.44 -13.21 20.35
C GLU A 115 19.43 -13.58 19.25
N ASN A 116 19.72 -14.64 18.47
CA ASN A 116 18.84 -15.14 17.42
C ASN A 116 17.60 -15.90 17.93
N LYS A 117 17.45 -16.07 19.24
CA LYS A 117 16.31 -16.70 19.91
C LYS A 117 15.52 -15.71 20.77
N LYS A 118 15.90 -14.44 20.76
CA LYS A 118 15.18 -13.37 21.46
C LYS A 118 13.94 -12.95 20.69
N ILE A 119 12.84 -12.75 21.41
CA ILE A 119 11.54 -12.32 20.87
C ILE A 119 11.45 -10.81 20.76
N ARG A 120 12.09 -10.06 21.66
CA ARG A 120 12.00 -8.61 21.70
C ARG A 120 12.34 -7.94 20.37
N PRO A 121 13.50 -8.20 19.74
CA PRO A 121 13.82 -7.57 18.45
C PRO A 121 12.83 -7.95 17.35
N GLN A 122 12.23 -9.15 17.40
CA GLN A 122 11.22 -9.55 16.41
C GLN A 122 9.90 -8.80 16.63
N VAL A 123 9.46 -8.67 17.89
CA VAL A 123 8.24 -7.95 18.24
C VAL A 123 8.39 -6.45 17.97
N GLU A 124 9.53 -5.85 18.30
CA GLU A 124 9.81 -4.44 18.02
C GLU A 124 9.78 -4.16 16.51
N ALA A 125 10.40 -5.02 15.68
CA ALA A 125 10.33 -4.90 14.22
C ALA A 125 8.90 -5.07 13.68
N TYR A 126 8.15 -6.04 14.20
CA TYR A 126 6.76 -6.29 13.80
C TYR A 126 5.84 -5.11 14.16
N LYS A 127 5.96 -4.56 15.38
CA LYS A 127 5.19 -3.39 15.80
C LYS A 127 5.57 -2.15 14.98
N ALA A 128 6.86 -1.89 14.78
CA ALA A 128 7.31 -0.76 13.98
C ALA A 128 6.77 -0.79 12.54
N ALA A 129 6.79 -1.96 11.89
CA ALA A 129 6.20 -2.12 10.55
C ALA A 129 4.67 -1.92 10.57
N SER A 130 3.98 -2.46 11.57
CA SER A 130 2.53 -2.28 11.73
C SER A 130 2.15 -0.80 11.94
N ASP A 131 2.88 -0.10 12.80
CA ASP A 131 2.65 1.31 13.11
C ASP A 131 2.95 2.19 11.88
N SER A 132 4.04 1.91 11.16
CA SER A 132 4.38 2.60 9.90
C SER A 132 3.26 2.46 8.85
N ILE A 133 2.73 1.24 8.64
CA ILE A 133 1.59 1.01 7.73
C ILE A 133 0.37 1.81 8.17
N PHE A 134 0.07 1.82 9.47
CA PHE A 134 -1.08 2.56 10.01
C PHE A 134 -0.93 4.07 9.77
N ASP A 135 0.22 4.63 10.12
CA ASP A 135 0.50 6.06 9.96
C ASP A 135 0.43 6.47 8.48
N LYS A 136 0.97 5.65 7.58
CA LYS A 136 0.91 5.90 6.13
C LYS A 136 -0.50 5.78 5.55
N ASN A 137 -1.35 4.93 6.11
CA ASN A 137 -2.76 4.88 5.74
C ASN A 137 -3.53 6.12 6.22
N VAL A 138 -3.22 6.62 7.41
CA VAL A 138 -3.81 7.86 7.95
C VAL A 138 -3.38 9.06 7.11
N GLU A 139 -2.10 9.13 6.73
CA GLU A 139 -1.55 10.16 5.86
C GLU A 139 -2.24 10.16 4.49
N LEU A 140 -2.32 9.00 3.83
CA LEU A 140 -3.03 8.87 2.55
C LEU A 140 -4.51 9.27 2.65
N ALA A 141 -5.21 8.83 3.69
CA ALA A 141 -6.61 9.19 3.90
C ALA A 141 -6.80 10.70 4.08
N LYS A 142 -5.87 11.36 4.77
CA LYS A 142 -5.87 12.81 4.94
C LYS A 142 -5.62 13.52 3.60
N ASP A 143 -4.68 13.06 2.80
CA ASP A 143 -4.36 13.67 1.49
C ASP A 143 -5.54 13.53 0.52
N ILE A 144 -6.13 12.33 0.41
CA ILE A 144 -7.33 12.10 -0.39
C ILE A 144 -8.48 12.99 0.09
N ALA A 145 -8.69 13.12 1.41
CA ALA A 145 -9.75 13.95 1.96
C ALA A 145 -9.54 15.45 1.68
N LEU A 146 -8.29 15.93 1.76
CA LEU A 146 -7.92 17.30 1.44
C LEU A 146 -8.17 17.59 -0.04
N GLU A 147 -7.70 16.71 -0.92
CA GLU A 147 -7.88 16.89 -2.36
C GLU A 147 -9.36 16.80 -2.77
N ALA A 148 -10.13 15.88 -2.18
CA ALA A 148 -11.57 15.80 -2.37
C ALA A 148 -12.31 17.06 -1.89
N ALA A 149 -11.91 17.63 -0.74
CA ALA A 149 -12.50 18.86 -0.22
C ALA A 149 -12.20 20.06 -1.14
N GLU A 150 -10.98 20.18 -1.64
CA GLU A 150 -10.60 21.24 -2.57
C GLU A 150 -11.35 21.12 -3.90
N ILE A 151 -11.52 19.89 -4.42
CA ILE A 151 -12.36 19.63 -5.60
C ILE A 151 -13.81 20.03 -5.32
N ALA A 152 -14.37 19.70 -4.15
CA ALA A 152 -15.76 20.00 -3.81
C ALA A 152 -16.05 21.50 -3.67
N ILE A 153 -15.17 22.25 -2.99
CA ILE A 153 -15.26 23.71 -2.88
C ILE A 153 -15.19 24.36 -4.26
N ILE A 154 -14.34 23.85 -5.15
CA ILE A 154 -14.18 24.45 -6.48
C ILE A 154 -15.30 24.03 -7.41
N ALA A 155 -15.85 22.82 -7.27
CA ALA A 155 -17.06 22.44 -7.98
C ALA A 155 -18.26 23.31 -7.62
N SER A 156 -18.38 23.75 -6.36
CA SER A 156 -19.43 24.70 -5.96
C SER A 156 -19.22 26.10 -6.54
N ASP A 157 -17.96 26.52 -6.69
CA ASP A 157 -17.62 27.91 -7.02
C ASP A 157 -17.29 28.13 -8.52
N ASN A 158 -16.90 27.07 -9.25
CA ASN A 158 -16.29 27.14 -10.58
C ASN A 158 -16.78 26.04 -11.53
N ALA A 159 -18.04 25.59 -11.40
CA ALA A 159 -18.63 24.57 -12.28
C ALA A 159 -18.42 24.84 -13.79
N ALA A 160 -18.38 26.11 -14.20
CA ALA A 160 -18.11 26.51 -15.60
C ALA A 160 -16.65 26.26 -16.03
N VAL A 161 -15.67 26.44 -15.15
CA VAL A 161 -14.24 26.18 -15.44
C VAL A 161 -13.98 24.69 -15.51
N ILE A 162 -14.59 23.90 -14.62
CA ILE A 162 -14.52 22.43 -14.68
C ILE A 162 -15.19 21.90 -15.95
N ALA A 163 -16.35 22.46 -16.34
CA ALA A 163 -17.02 22.11 -17.60
C ALA A 163 -16.17 22.43 -18.83
N GLN A 164 -15.39 23.52 -18.78
CA GLN A 164 -14.48 23.91 -19.86
C GLN A 164 -13.23 23.01 -19.92
N ASP A 165 -12.63 22.69 -18.77
CA ASP A 165 -11.47 21.77 -18.67
C ASP A 165 -11.84 20.33 -19.04
N SER A 166 -13.05 19.87 -18.67
CA SER A 166 -13.55 18.55 -19.04
C SER A 166 -13.96 18.46 -20.51
N ALA A 167 -14.43 19.55 -21.12
CA ALA A 167 -14.66 19.64 -22.56
C ALA A 167 -13.35 19.69 -23.37
N MET A 168 -12.27 20.21 -22.78
CA MET A 168 -10.91 20.20 -23.35
C MET A 168 -10.16 18.89 -23.03
N ALA A 169 -10.70 17.73 -23.41
CA ALA A 169 -10.04 16.41 -23.53
C ALA A 169 -9.29 15.80 -22.31
N GLY A 170 -8.85 16.57 -21.30
CA GLY A 170 -7.94 16.11 -20.26
C GLY A 170 -8.61 15.25 -19.19
N LEU A 171 -9.78 15.66 -18.70
CA LEU A 171 -10.49 14.91 -17.66
C LEU A 171 -11.25 13.70 -18.21
N GLY A 172 -11.83 13.82 -19.41
CA GLY A 172 -12.56 12.71 -20.06
C GLY A 172 -11.66 11.51 -20.38
N ASN A 173 -10.46 11.76 -20.90
CA ASN A 173 -9.49 10.70 -21.19
C ASN A 173 -8.93 10.07 -19.90
N ALA A 174 -8.68 10.86 -18.85
CA ALA A 174 -8.22 10.35 -17.56
C ALA A 174 -9.28 9.48 -16.86
N LEU A 175 -10.55 9.90 -16.85
CA LEU A 175 -11.65 9.13 -16.24
C LEU A 175 -12.00 7.85 -17.01
N SER A 176 -11.94 7.90 -18.35
CA SER A 176 -12.25 6.75 -19.20
C SER A 176 -11.25 5.61 -19.00
N PHE A 177 -9.99 5.91 -18.65
CA PHE A 177 -8.97 4.90 -18.37
C PHE A 177 -9.10 4.27 -16.97
N LEU A 178 -9.45 5.06 -15.94
CA LEU A 178 -9.80 4.51 -14.61
C LEU A 178 -11.00 3.53 -14.66
N SER A 179 -11.76 3.57 -15.75
CA SER A 179 -13.00 2.80 -15.94
C SER A 179 -12.86 1.64 -16.93
N ASN A 180 -11.74 1.50 -17.65
CA ASN A 180 -11.62 0.54 -18.76
C ASN A 180 -10.28 -0.23 -18.71
N GLU A 181 -10.33 -1.46 -18.20
CA GLU A 181 -9.32 -2.49 -18.45
C GLU A 181 -9.51 -2.99 -19.89
N SER A 182 -8.95 -2.31 -20.88
CA SER A 182 -8.71 -2.95 -22.19
C SER A 182 -7.59 -2.24 -22.96
N GLU A 183 -6.57 -3.05 -23.26
CA GLU A 183 -5.50 -2.75 -24.19
C GLU A 183 -6.07 -2.54 -25.60
N GLU A 184 -5.96 -1.34 -26.13
CA GLU A 184 -5.85 -1.14 -27.58
C GLU A 184 -4.68 -0.19 -27.85
N GLU A 185 -3.56 -0.77 -28.26
CA GLU A 185 -2.44 -0.05 -28.87
C GLU A 185 -2.87 0.48 -30.23
N GLY A 186 -3.20 1.77 -30.29
CA GLY A 186 -3.33 2.51 -31.53
C GLY A 186 -1.99 3.11 -31.93
N GLU A 187 -1.33 2.53 -32.93
CA GLU A 187 -0.15 3.11 -33.58
C GLU A 187 -0.50 4.51 -34.13
N ALA A 188 0.23 5.54 -33.69
CA ALA A 188 0.19 6.86 -34.29
C ALA A 188 1.62 7.30 -34.64
N ASP A 189 1.80 7.58 -35.93
CA ASP A 189 3.04 7.90 -36.63
C ASP A 189 3.97 8.88 -35.91
N ALA A 190 5.27 8.56 -36.03
CA ALA A 190 6.40 9.33 -35.56
C ALA A 190 6.59 10.62 -36.38
N GLU A 191 6.16 11.75 -35.81
CA GLU A 191 6.75 13.05 -36.11
C GLU A 191 7.05 13.77 -34.80
N ALA A 192 8.29 14.21 -34.63
CA ALA A 192 8.78 14.93 -33.46
C ALA A 192 7.91 16.18 -33.20
N LYS A 193 6.95 16.04 -32.30
CA LYS A 193 6.10 17.12 -31.81
C LYS A 193 6.48 17.38 -30.37
N GLU A 194 6.77 18.64 -30.08
CA GLU A 194 6.78 19.24 -28.75
C GLU A 194 5.77 18.49 -27.85
N GLU A 195 6.28 17.74 -26.86
CA GLU A 195 5.43 16.89 -26.02
C GLU A 195 4.39 17.79 -25.34
N VAL A 196 3.14 17.64 -25.76
CA VAL A 196 2.03 18.40 -25.18
C VAL A 196 1.95 17.99 -23.70
N PRO A 197 1.94 18.92 -22.73
CA PRO A 197 1.99 18.59 -21.28
C PRO A 197 0.97 17.55 -20.83
N VAL A 198 -0.17 17.46 -21.53
CA VAL A 198 -1.21 16.44 -21.32
C VAL A 198 -0.69 15.01 -21.53
N VAL A 199 0.13 14.78 -22.56
CA VAL A 199 0.69 13.46 -22.90
C VAL A 199 1.74 13.03 -21.88
N GLU A 200 2.58 13.97 -21.44
CA GLU A 200 3.59 13.73 -20.40
C GLU A 200 2.92 13.38 -19.06
N ALA A 201 1.97 14.20 -18.59
CA ALA A 201 1.20 13.91 -17.38
C ALA A 201 0.43 12.58 -17.47
N TYR A 202 -0.07 12.22 -18.66
CA TYR A 202 -0.70 10.92 -18.89
C TYR A 202 0.29 9.76 -18.73
N ASN A 203 1.49 9.88 -19.31
CA ASN A 203 2.53 8.85 -19.19
C ASN A 203 3.01 8.70 -17.74
N GLU A 204 3.16 9.80 -17.00
CA GLU A 204 3.47 9.79 -15.57
C GLU A 204 2.39 9.07 -14.76
N MET A 205 1.11 9.39 -14.96
CA MET A 205 0.00 8.72 -14.27
C MET A 205 -0.03 7.22 -14.58
N LYS A 206 0.21 6.83 -15.83
CA LYS A 206 0.32 5.42 -16.24
C LYS A 206 1.46 4.72 -15.52
N ALA A 207 2.65 5.33 -15.47
CA ALA A 207 3.80 4.79 -14.77
C ALA A 207 3.55 4.64 -13.26
N ARG A 208 2.90 5.63 -12.63
CA ARG A 208 2.50 5.58 -11.22
C ARG A 208 1.50 4.46 -10.96
N SER A 209 0.53 4.29 -11.85
CA SER A 209 -0.47 3.23 -11.75
C SER A 209 0.16 1.84 -11.79
N LEU A 210 1.02 1.57 -12.78
CA LEU A 210 1.77 0.30 -12.88
C LEU A 210 2.59 0.01 -11.63
N LEU A 211 3.27 1.04 -11.12
CA LEU A 211 4.07 0.91 -9.90
C LEU A 211 3.21 0.59 -8.66
N VAL A 212 2.01 1.19 -8.58
CA VAL A 212 1.03 0.90 -7.53
C VAL A 212 0.52 -0.53 -7.64
N TYR A 213 0.28 -1.06 -8.85
CA TYR A 213 -0.09 -2.44 -9.07
C TYR A 213 1.00 -3.41 -8.60
N ASP A 214 2.25 -3.21 -9.03
CA ASP A 214 3.38 -4.06 -8.63
C ASP A 214 3.56 -4.09 -7.10
N ALA A 215 3.44 -2.93 -6.46
CA ALA A 215 3.50 -2.84 -5.00
C ALA A 215 2.31 -3.54 -4.32
N ASN A 216 1.10 -3.42 -4.87
CA ASN A 216 -0.08 -4.11 -4.37
C ASN A 216 0.04 -5.63 -4.49
N ASP A 217 0.62 -6.14 -5.57
CA ASP A 217 0.87 -7.57 -5.75
C ASP A 217 1.81 -8.09 -4.66
N MET A 218 2.91 -7.38 -4.39
CA MET A 218 3.85 -7.74 -3.32
C MET A 218 3.19 -7.70 -1.94
N ILE A 219 2.43 -6.65 -1.64
CA ILE A 219 1.66 -6.52 -0.40
C ILE A 219 0.67 -7.68 -0.25
N SER A 220 -0.05 -8.02 -1.32
CA SER A 220 -1.06 -9.08 -1.32
C SER A 220 -0.44 -10.46 -1.08
N LEU A 221 0.72 -10.73 -1.67
CA LEU A 221 1.47 -11.97 -1.41
C LEU A 221 1.89 -12.11 0.06
N ASP A 222 2.33 -11.01 0.67
CA ASP A 222 2.78 -11.00 2.05
C ASP A 222 1.60 -11.05 3.04
N GLN A 223 0.48 -10.39 2.72
CA GLN A 223 -0.79 -10.55 3.44
C GLN A 223 -1.31 -11.99 3.38
N ASN A 224 -1.31 -12.61 2.20
CA ASN A 224 -1.72 -14.00 2.02
C ASN A 224 -0.84 -14.96 2.84
N THR A 225 0.46 -14.69 2.90
CA THR A 225 1.39 -15.46 3.73
C THR A 225 0.99 -15.41 5.21
N ILE A 226 0.66 -14.22 5.74
CA ILE A 226 0.16 -14.05 7.10
C ILE A 226 -1.15 -14.83 7.31
N GLU A 227 -2.11 -14.69 6.40
CA GLU A 227 -3.40 -15.39 6.51
C GLU A 227 -3.25 -16.92 6.50
N GLN A 228 -2.35 -17.46 5.68
CA GLN A 228 -2.05 -18.89 5.67
C GLN A 228 -1.46 -19.37 7.00
N LEU A 229 -0.55 -18.60 7.60
CA LEU A 229 0.03 -18.90 8.91
C LEU A 229 -1.05 -18.86 10.01
N GLU A 230 -1.91 -17.85 10.02
CA GLU A 230 -3.01 -17.75 10.98
C GLU A 230 -4.00 -18.92 10.85
N ASN A 231 -4.29 -19.36 9.62
CA ASN A 231 -5.16 -20.49 9.36
C ASN A 231 -4.52 -21.82 9.80
N LEU A 232 -3.22 -21.98 9.58
CA LEU A 232 -2.48 -23.14 10.09
C LEU A 232 -2.54 -23.22 11.62
N ASP A 233 -2.32 -22.10 12.31
CA ASP A 233 -2.41 -22.01 13.77
C ASP A 233 -3.79 -22.40 14.30
N LYS A 234 -4.87 -21.98 13.62
CA LYS A 234 -6.25 -22.38 13.98
C LYS A 234 -6.43 -23.90 13.86
N VAL A 235 -6.02 -24.49 12.75
CA VAL A 235 -6.13 -25.95 12.51
C VAL A 235 -5.33 -26.75 13.54
N LEU A 236 -4.12 -26.30 13.88
CA LEU A 236 -3.31 -26.94 14.92
C LEU A 236 -3.97 -26.84 16.29
N ALA A 237 -4.53 -25.69 16.65
CA ALA A 237 -5.24 -25.51 17.91
C ALA A 237 -6.50 -26.39 18.03
N GLU A 238 -7.19 -26.67 16.92
CA GLU A 238 -8.33 -27.61 16.89
C GLU A 238 -7.88 -29.05 17.08
N LYS A 239 -6.80 -29.49 16.42
CA LYS A 239 -6.27 -30.85 16.55
C LYS A 239 -5.70 -31.17 17.93
N VAL A 240 -5.14 -30.19 18.63
CA VAL A 240 -4.63 -30.39 20.00
C VAL A 240 -5.77 -30.52 21.03
N LYS A 241 -6.99 -30.07 20.69
CA LYS A 241 -8.18 -30.17 21.55
C LYS A 241 -9.02 -31.43 21.33
N SER A 242 -8.80 -32.17 20.23
CA SER A 242 -9.47 -33.45 19.90
C SER A 242 -8.71 -34.65 20.45
#